data_AF-A0A151B8I3-F1
#
_entry.id   AF-A0A151B8I3-F1
#
_cell.length_a   1.000
_cell.length_b   1.000
_cell.length_c   1.000
_cell.angle_alpha   90.00
_cell.angle_beta   90.00
_cell.angle_gamma   90.00
#
_symmetry.space_group_name_H-M   'P 1'
#
loop_
_entity.id
_entity.type
_entity.pdbx_description
1 polymer ?
#
loop_
_entity_poly.entity_id
_entity_poly.type
_entity_poly.pdbx_seq_one_letter_code
_entity_poly.pdbx_strand_id
1 'polypeptide(L)'
;MARSREYRSKARIYADILRCIVKHGGRVGPTRILYCANLSYDRLMRHLTRLMELGLVEEAKDGDRTLYGITNRGVEFLKEFAKVERFAKAFGITI
;
A
#
# COMPACT_ATOMS: atom_id res chain seq x y z
N MET A 1 6.26 11.99 26.81
CA MET A 1 5.74 10.61 26.65
C MET A 1 6.07 10.12 25.25
N ALA A 2 7.06 9.24 25.11
CA ALA A 2 7.40 8.65 23.82
C ALA A 2 6.31 7.64 23.45
N ARG A 3 5.43 7.99 22.52
CA ARG A 3 4.50 7.04 21.91
C ARG A 3 5.38 5.99 21.22
N SER A 4 5.41 4.77 21.73
CA SER A 4 6.05 3.65 21.05
C SER A 4 5.54 3.66 19.61
N ARG A 5 6.44 3.87 18.66
CA ARG A 5 6.10 3.91 17.24
C ARG A 5 5.81 2.47 16.87
N GLU A 6 4.58 2.00 17.08
CA GLU A 6 4.15 0.66 16.66
C GLU A 6 4.60 0.48 15.22
N TYR A 7 5.51 -0.46 15.01
CA TYR A 7 6.10 -0.68 13.71
C TYR A 7 4.99 -1.23 12.83
N ARG A 8 4.61 -0.48 11.79
CA ARG A 8 3.59 -0.93 10.84
C ARG A 8 4.02 -2.26 10.24
N SER A 9 3.14 -3.25 10.33
CA SER A 9 3.34 -4.54 9.67
C SER A 9 3.55 -4.34 8.16
N LYS A 10 4.28 -5.26 7.52
CA LYS A 10 4.46 -5.22 6.05
C LYS A 10 3.10 -5.23 5.33
N ALA A 11 2.15 -6.02 5.83
CA ALA A 11 0.80 -6.08 5.31
C ALA A 11 0.07 -4.73 5.41
N ARG A 12 0.22 -4.02 6.54
CA ARG A 12 -0.32 -2.66 6.69
C ARG A 12 0.28 -1.68 5.68
N ILE A 13 1.60 -1.72 5.49
CA ILE A 13 2.29 -0.87 4.50
C ILE A 13 1.75 -1.14 3.09
N TYR A 14 1.58 -2.41 2.72
CA TYR A 14 1.01 -2.78 1.42
C TYR A 14 -0.43 -2.28 1.26
N ALA A 15 -1.26 -2.45 2.29
CA ALA A 15 -2.63 -1.93 2.27
C ALA A 15 -2.66 -0.40 2.16
N ASP A 16 -1.76 0.32 2.83
CA ASP A 16 -1.66 1.78 2.74
C ASP A 16 -1.27 2.25 1.33
N ILE A 17 -0.31 1.59 0.69
CA ILE A 17 0.09 1.87 -0.70
C ILE A 17 -1.09 1.63 -1.64
N LEU A 18 -1.72 0.46 -1.58
CA LEU A 18 -2.82 0.09 -2.47
C LEU A 18 -4.04 1.03 -2.26
N ARG A 19 -4.37 1.37 -1.01
CA ARG A 19 -5.43 2.35 -0.70
C ARG A 19 -5.12 3.73 -1.27
N CYS A 20 -3.86 4.18 -1.25
CA CYS A 20 -3.46 5.44 -1.87
C CYS A 20 -3.69 5.41 -3.39
N ILE A 21 -3.28 4.32 -4.05
CA ILE A 21 -3.49 4.15 -5.50
C ILE A 21 -4.99 4.21 -5.84
N VAL A 22 -5.83 3.46 -5.12
CA VAL A 22 -7.30 3.47 -5.30
C VAL A 22 -7.89 4.87 -5.08
N LYS A 23 -7.50 5.56 -3.99
CA LYS A 23 -7.98 6.91 -3.67
C LYS A 23 -7.66 7.94 -4.76
N HIS A 24 -6.61 7.69 -5.54
CA HIS A 24 -6.18 8.57 -6.62
C HIS A 24 -6.60 8.12 -8.02
N GLY A 25 -7.68 7.33 -8.13
CA GLY A 25 -8.25 6.94 -9.43
C GLY A 25 -7.62 5.69 -10.03
N GLY A 26 -6.94 4.88 -9.21
CA GLY A 26 -6.43 3.57 -9.61
C GLY A 26 -5.02 3.58 -10.21
N ARG A 27 -4.45 4.75 -10.51
CA ARG A 27 -3.05 4.93 -10.96
C ARG A 27 -2.47 6.21 -10.36
N VAL A 28 -1.24 6.15 -9.86
CA VAL A 28 -0.62 7.32 -9.22
C VAL A 28 0.90 7.26 -9.24
N GLY A 29 1.55 8.43 -9.32
CA GLY A 29 3.00 8.54 -9.30
C GLY A 29 3.61 8.25 -7.91
N PRO A 30 4.91 7.86 -7.87
CA PRO A 30 5.59 7.43 -6.64
C PRO A 30 5.59 8.50 -5.54
N THR A 31 5.75 9.78 -5.90
CA THR A 31 5.76 10.90 -4.94
C THR A 31 4.48 10.96 -4.12
N ARG A 32 3.32 10.73 -4.73
CA ARG A 32 2.04 10.74 -4.01
C ARG A 32 1.93 9.56 -3.06
N ILE A 33 2.38 8.38 -3.49
CA ILE A 33 2.39 7.17 -2.66
C ILE A 33 3.30 7.35 -1.45
N LEU A 34 4.46 7.99 -1.65
CA LEU A 34 5.42 8.30 -0.60
C LEU A 34 4.76 9.11 0.53
N TYR A 35 4.04 10.17 0.17
CA TYR A 35 3.31 11.00 1.14
C TYR A 35 2.16 10.25 1.81
N CYS A 36 1.37 9.47 1.05
CA CYS A 36 0.28 8.67 1.60
C CYS A 36 0.78 7.62 2.61
N ALA A 37 1.81 6.87 2.23
CA ALA A 37 2.29 5.73 2.97
C ALA A 37 3.31 6.11 4.05
N ASN A 38 3.71 7.38 4.15
CA ASN A 38 4.71 7.88 5.12
C ASN A 38 5.99 7.01 5.09
N LEU A 39 6.57 6.86 3.90
CA LEU A 39 7.77 6.07 3.64
C LEU A 39 8.91 6.97 3.12
N SER A 40 10.15 6.53 3.26
CA SER A 40 11.24 7.08 2.46
C SER A 40 11.19 6.52 1.03
N TYR A 41 11.87 7.16 0.09
CA TYR A 41 11.92 6.73 -1.31
C TYR A 41 12.43 5.28 -1.44
N ASP A 42 13.56 4.94 -0.82
CA ASP A 42 14.13 3.58 -0.93
C ASP A 42 13.20 2.51 -0.36
N ARG A 43 12.50 2.83 0.73
CA ARG A 43 11.52 1.92 1.32
C ARG A 43 10.33 1.72 0.40
N LEU A 44 9.81 2.81 -0.15
CA LEU A 44 8.70 2.76 -1.09
C LEU A 44 9.06 1.88 -2.30
N MET A 45 10.22 2.11 -2.92
CA MET A 45 10.65 1.35 -4.09
C MET A 45 10.76 -0.15 -3.79
N ARG A 46 11.36 -0.54 -2.66
CA ARG A 46 11.40 -1.96 -2.24
C ARG A 46 10.00 -2.57 -2.08
N HIS A 47 9.07 -1.82 -1.50
CA HIS A 47 7.70 -2.29 -1.34
C HIS A 47 6.94 -2.36 -2.67
N LEU A 48 7.12 -1.39 -3.57
CA LEU A 48 6.53 -1.40 -4.91
C LEU A 48 7.06 -2.56 -5.74
N THR A 49 8.37 -2.80 -5.76
CA THR A 49 8.96 -3.99 -6.41
C THR A 49 8.30 -5.25 -5.90
N ARG A 50 8.18 -5.41 -4.57
CA ARG A 50 7.53 -6.59 -4.01
C ARG A 50 6.04 -6.69 -4.35
N LEU A 51 5.31 -5.59 -4.39
CA LEU A 51 3.90 -5.56 -4.79
C LEU A 51 3.72 -5.93 -6.26
N MET A 52 4.65 -5.54 -7.13
CA MET A 52 4.67 -5.93 -8.54
C MET A 52 4.99 -7.43 -8.71
N GLU A 53 5.97 -7.97 -7.99
CA GLU A 53 6.27 -9.41 -7.96
C GLU A 53 5.07 -10.25 -7.50
N LEU A 54 4.28 -9.73 -6.55
CA LEU A 54 3.05 -10.37 -6.08
C LEU A 54 1.86 -10.17 -7.03
N GLY A 55 2.02 -9.37 -8.08
CA GLY A 55 0.97 -9.04 -9.04
C GLY A 55 -0.16 -8.17 -8.46
N LEU A 56 0.10 -7.42 -7.38
CA LEU A 56 -0.87 -6.53 -6.74
C LEU A 56 -0.83 -5.10 -7.30
N VAL A 57 0.31 -4.71 -7.86
CA VAL A 57 0.56 -3.43 -8.51
C VAL A 57 1.15 -3.68 -9.89
N GLU A 58 0.84 -2.81 -10.84
CA GLU A 58 1.46 -2.74 -12.16
C GLU A 58 2.16 -1.39 -12.34
N GLU A 59 3.25 -1.37 -13.11
CA GLU A 59 3.88 -0.12 -13.55
C GLU A 59 3.29 0.29 -14.91
N ALA A 60 2.93 1.56 -15.04
CA ALA A 60 2.48 2.16 -16.29
C ALA A 60 3.34 3.39 -16.60
N LYS A 61 3.85 3.48 -17.83
CA LYS A 61 4.55 4.68 -18.31
C LYS A 61 3.54 5.63 -18.94
N ASP A 62 3.58 6.89 -18.51
CA ASP A 62 2.80 8.00 -19.05
C ASP A 62 3.78 9.09 -19.49
N GLY A 63 4.23 9.00 -20.74
CA GLY A 63 5.38 9.76 -21.25
C GLY A 63 6.65 9.46 -20.45
N ASP A 64 7.26 10.51 -19.89
CA ASP A 64 8.46 10.42 -19.03
C ASP A 64 8.13 10.06 -17.57
N ARG A 65 6.84 9.93 -17.21
CA ARG A 65 6.41 9.67 -15.84
C ARG A 65 6.10 8.19 -15.63
N THR A 66 6.65 7.65 -14.56
CA THR A 66 6.23 6.33 -14.03
C THR A 66 5.02 6.51 -13.11
N LEU A 67 3.95 5.79 -13.40
CA LEU A 67 2.76 5.63 -12.56
C LEU A 67 2.65 4.18 -12.08
N TYR A 68 2.06 4.00 -10.90
CA TYR A 68 1.76 2.69 -10.34
C TYR A 68 0.26 2.50 -10.26
N GLY A 69 -0.23 1.44 -10.89
CA GLY A 69 -1.62 1.04 -10.94
C GLY A 69 -1.93 -0.12 -10.01
N ILE A 70 -3.15 -0.19 -9.50
CA ILE A 70 -3.62 -1.36 -8.74
C ILE A 70 -4.20 -2.40 -9.70
N THR A 71 -3.86 -3.67 -9.50
CA THR A 71 -4.43 -4.78 -10.30
C THR A 71 -5.71 -5.31 -9.65
N ASN A 72 -6.44 -6.19 -10.34
CA ASN A 72 -7.58 -6.90 -9.76
C ASN A 72 -7.20 -7.70 -8.50
N ARG A 73 -6.04 -8.38 -8.51
CA ARG A 73 -5.51 -9.08 -7.32
C ARG A 73 -5.19 -8.11 -6.18
N GLY A 74 -4.70 -6.91 -6.50
CA GLY A 74 -4.50 -5.84 -5.52
C GLY A 74 -5.80 -5.41 -4.83
N VAL A 75 -6.89 -5.29 -5.60
CA VAL A 75 -8.23 -4.99 -5.07
C VAL A 75 -8.74 -6.12 -4.19
N GLU A 76 -8.58 -7.38 -4.59
CA GLU A 76 -8.94 -8.55 -3.79
C GLU A 76 -8.16 -8.60 -2.47
N PHE A 77 -6.84 -8.35 -2.52
CA PHE A 77 -6.03 -8.25 -1.32
C PHE A 77 -6.58 -7.21 -0.34
N LEU A 78 -6.99 -6.02 -0.81
CA LEU A 78 -7.59 -5.00 0.06
C LEU A 78 -8.90 -5.46 0.70
N LYS A 79 -9.74 -6.20 -0.04
CA LYS A 79 -11.01 -6.74 0.50
C LYS A 79 -10.74 -7.74 1.62
N GLU A 80 -9.80 -8.67 1.41
CA GLU A 80 -9.45 -9.66 2.43
C GLU A 80 -8.75 -9.02 3.63
N PHE A 81 -7.83 -8.09 3.39
CA PHE A 81 -7.16 -7.34 4.46
C PHE A 81 -8.16 -6.56 5.32
N ALA A 82 -9.19 -5.96 4.72
CA ALA A 82 -10.24 -5.28 5.46
C ALA A 82 -11.08 -6.24 6.35
N LYS A 83 -11.29 -7.49 5.92
CA LYS A 83 -11.95 -8.50 6.78
C LYS A 83 -11.08 -8.84 8.00
N VAL A 84 -9.78 -9.05 7.77
CA VAL A 84 -8.82 -9.34 8.85
C VAL A 84 -8.70 -8.17 9.82
N GLU A 85 -8.63 -6.93 9.31
CA GLU A 85 -8.60 -5.71 10.13
C GLU A 85 -9.85 -5.58 11.00
N ARG A 86 -11.04 -5.86 10.44
CA ARG A 86 -12.30 -5.86 11.22
C ARG A 86 -12.32 -6.95 12.29
N PHE A 87 -11.87 -8.16 11.95
CA PHE A 87 -11.77 -9.26 12.91
C PHE A 87 -10.84 -8.88 14.06
N ALA A 88 -9.61 -8.47 13.76
CA ALA A 88 -8.65 -8.07 14.78
C ALA A 88 -9.20 -6.96 15.70
N LYS A 89 -9.83 -5.93 15.12
CA LYS A 89 -10.47 -4.86 15.88
C LYS A 89 -11.56 -5.38 16.83
N ALA A 90 -12.37 -6.34 16.42
CA ALA A 90 -13.42 -6.93 17.27
C ALA A 90 -12.86 -7.68 18.49
N PHE A 91 -11.63 -8.17 18.40
CA PHE A 91 -10.94 -8.88 19.49
C PHE A 91 -9.86 -8.03 20.20
N GLY A 92 -9.81 -6.72 19.93
CA GLY A 92 -8.82 -5.83 20.54
C GLY A 92 -7.38 -6.04 20.07
N ILE A 93 -7.18 -6.65 18.90
CA ILE A 93 -5.87 -6.89 18.28
C ILE A 93 -5.53 -5.74 17.34
N THR A 94 -4.31 -5.22 17.42
CA THR A 94 -3.77 -4.20 16.51
C THR A 94 -2.90 -4.87 15.42
N ILE A 95 -3.10 -4.50 14.14
CA ILE A 95 -2.33 -5.01 12.98
C ILE A 95 -1.99 -3.94 11.95
#